data_AF-A0A1R1YCV4-F1
#
_entry.id   AF-A0A1R1YCV4-F1
#
_cell.length_a   1.000
_cell.length_b   1.000
_cell.length_c   1.000
_cell.angle_alpha   90.00
_cell.angle_beta   90.00
_cell.angle_gamma   90.00
#
_symmetry.space_group_name_H-M   'P 1'
#
loop_
_entity.id
_entity.type
_entity.pdbx_description
1 polymer ?
#
loop_
_entity_poly.entity_id
_entity_poly.type
_entity_poly.pdbx_seq_one_letter_code
_entity_poly.pdbx_strand_id
1 'polypeptide(L)'
;MRSKKRKVVAVEQQKVMSYGVMNQRCFFKAQGPLDTSIEIIVSNHRAVKRRSMYNSKQQNFLDWNLNDNQSEEILASHVVNHLAHLFRFRKLSVNTIKSYKPTIFNLVPESRAMENSPCIKKFLETI
;
A
#
# COMPACT_ATOMS: atom_id res chain seq x y z
N MET A 1 -35.62 -5.79 -3.02
CA MET A 1 -35.30 -6.07 -1.59
C MET A 1 -34.27 -5.07 -1.09
N ARG A 2 -34.50 -4.42 0.06
CA ARG A 2 -33.70 -3.33 0.62
C ARG A 2 -32.71 -3.88 1.66
N SER A 3 -31.40 -3.74 1.43
CA SER A 3 -30.38 -4.26 2.35
C SER A 3 -30.32 -3.46 3.66
N LYS A 4 -30.57 -4.12 4.80
CA LYS A 4 -30.37 -3.56 6.15
C LYS A 4 -28.88 -3.25 6.38
N LYS A 5 -28.54 -1.99 6.65
CA LYS A 5 -27.20 -1.58 7.06
C LYS A 5 -26.84 -2.24 8.39
N ARG A 6 -25.73 -2.99 8.44
CA ARG A 6 -25.14 -3.49 9.69
C ARG A 6 -24.38 -2.35 10.38
N LYS A 7 -24.63 -2.09 11.65
CA LYS A 7 -23.78 -1.24 12.51
C LYS A 7 -22.47 -1.99 12.76
N VAL A 8 -21.37 -1.46 12.25
CA VAL A 8 -20.01 -1.95 12.58
C VAL A 8 -19.56 -1.18 13.81
N VAL A 9 -19.17 -1.90 14.86
CA VAL A 9 -18.54 -1.34 16.07
C VAL A 9 -17.19 -0.76 15.65
N ALA A 10 -17.07 0.58 15.69
CA ALA A 10 -15.96 1.34 15.11
C ALA A 10 -14.88 1.75 16.13
N VAL A 11 -14.88 1.18 17.34
CA VAL A 11 -14.13 1.76 18.46
C VAL A 11 -12.66 1.33 18.50
N GLU A 12 -12.30 0.12 18.06
CA GLU A 12 -10.90 -0.35 18.12
C GLU A 12 -10.02 0.09 16.95
N GLN A 13 -10.60 0.34 15.77
CA GLN A 13 -9.82 0.79 14.60
C GLN A 13 -9.24 2.21 14.75
N GLN A 14 -9.76 2.99 15.70
CA GLN A 14 -9.39 4.39 15.89
C GLN A 14 -8.02 4.55 16.58
N LYS A 15 -7.63 3.60 17.44
CA LYS A 15 -6.38 3.68 18.22
C LYS A 15 -5.14 3.36 17.38
N VAL A 16 -5.24 2.41 16.43
CA VAL A 16 -4.13 2.02 15.53
C VAL A 16 -3.86 3.12 14.48
N MET A 17 -4.88 3.87 14.06
CA MET A 17 -4.71 4.99 13.11
C MET A 17 -4.07 6.25 13.71
N SER A 18 -4.08 6.40 15.04
CA SER A 18 -3.55 7.59 15.72
C SER A 18 -2.03 7.71 15.61
N TYR A 19 -1.28 6.61 15.73
CA TYR A 19 0.18 6.64 15.79
C TYR A 19 0.82 7.11 14.48
N GLY A 20 0.34 6.61 13.33
CA GLY A 20 0.85 7.02 12.02
C GLY A 20 0.55 8.48 11.68
N VAL A 21 -0.60 8.98 12.13
CA VAL A 21 -0.99 10.39 11.96
C VAL A 21 -0.15 11.31 12.83
N MET A 22 0.14 10.92 14.07
CA MET A 22 1.04 11.68 14.95
C MET A 22 2.45 11.76 14.37
N ASN A 23 3.00 10.66 13.84
CA ASN A 23 4.31 10.66 13.21
C ASN A 23 4.36 11.57 11.97
N GLN A 24 3.30 11.59 11.15
CA GLN A 24 3.18 12.53 10.03
C GLN A 24 3.12 13.98 10.50
N ARG A 25 2.35 14.28 11.55
CA ARG A 25 2.26 15.63 12.11
C ARG A 25 3.61 16.10 12.65
N CYS A 26 4.33 15.25 13.38
CA CYS A 26 5.67 15.54 13.89
C CYS A 26 6.68 15.77 12.75
N PHE A 27 6.65 14.94 11.70
CA PHE A 27 7.50 15.09 10.53
C PHE A 27 7.27 16.43 9.82
N PHE A 28 6.01 16.80 9.58
CA PHE A 28 5.71 18.09 8.97
C PHE A 28 6.05 19.25 9.88
N LYS A 29 5.84 19.17 11.20
CA LYS A 29 6.28 20.23 12.14
C LYS A 29 7.79 20.46 12.06
N ALA A 30 8.58 19.41 11.90
CA ALA A 30 10.03 19.51 11.75
C ALA A 30 10.47 20.17 10.43
N GLN A 31 9.63 20.20 9.40
CA GLN A 31 9.93 20.79 8.09
C GLN A 31 9.52 22.27 7.95
N GLY A 32 8.94 22.87 8.99
CA GLY A 32 8.53 24.28 8.99
C GLY A 32 7.18 24.70 8.35
N PRO A 33 6.28 23.84 7.80
CA PRO A 33 4.95 24.29 7.42
C PRO A 33 4.11 24.80 8.60
N LEU A 34 3.24 25.76 8.29
CA LEU A 34 2.24 26.30 9.23
C LEU A 34 1.29 25.20 9.71
N ASP A 35 0.96 25.22 11.00
CA ASP A 35 0.15 24.20 11.67
C ASP A 35 -1.21 23.97 10.96
N THR A 36 -1.81 25.02 10.39
CA THR A 36 -3.07 24.95 9.61
C THR A 36 -2.93 24.09 8.36
N SER A 37 -1.80 24.19 7.64
CA SER A 37 -1.54 23.37 6.45
C SER A 37 -1.33 21.90 6.82
N ILE A 38 -0.65 21.65 7.95
CA ILE A 38 -0.47 20.30 8.49
C ILE A 38 -1.84 19.70 8.86
N GLU A 39 -2.71 20.48 9.50
CA GLU A 39 -4.04 20.04 9.89
C GLU A 39 -4.92 19.70 8.69
N ILE A 40 -4.86 20.47 7.59
CA ILE A 40 -5.58 20.15 6.34
C ILE A 40 -5.07 18.84 5.72
N ILE A 41 -3.76 18.62 5.69
CA ILE A 41 -3.13 17.42 5.09
C ILE A 41 -3.41 16.16 5.93
N VAL A 42 -3.36 16.31 7.25
CA VAL A 42 -3.60 15.25 8.23
C VAL A 42 -5.09 14.92 8.32
N SER A 43 -5.96 15.91 8.30
CA SER A 43 -7.41 15.71 8.46
C SER A 43 -8.11 15.22 7.19
N ASN A 44 -7.40 15.18 6.05
CA ASN A 44 -7.93 14.58 4.83
C ASN A 44 -8.07 13.05 4.96
N HIS A 45 -9.20 12.62 5.50
CA HIS A 45 -9.50 11.22 5.80
C HIS A 45 -9.34 10.29 4.59
N ARG A 46 -9.67 10.76 3.38
CA ARG A 46 -9.51 9.98 2.15
C ARG A 46 -8.02 9.76 1.83
N ALA A 47 -7.19 10.79 1.98
CA ALA A 47 -5.75 10.68 1.79
C ALA A 47 -5.11 9.79 2.87
N VAL A 48 -5.48 9.97 4.13
CA VAL A 48 -5.02 9.12 5.26
C VAL A 48 -5.36 7.66 5.01
N LYS A 49 -6.59 7.35 4.61
CA LYS A 49 -7.01 5.98 4.31
C LYS A 49 -6.20 5.36 3.16
N ARG A 50 -5.94 6.12 2.09
CA ARG A 50 -5.08 5.62 0.99
C ARG A 50 -3.66 5.36 1.46
N ARG A 51 -3.04 6.28 2.22
CA ARG A 51 -1.69 6.10 2.78
C ARG A 51 -1.63 4.86 3.68
N SER A 52 -2.60 4.70 4.57
CA SER A 52 -2.69 3.53 5.45
C SER A 52 -2.82 2.21 4.66
N MET A 53 -3.68 2.19 3.64
CA MET A 53 -3.80 1.02 2.75
C MET A 53 -2.49 0.74 2.00
N TYR A 54 -1.80 1.76 1.52
CA TYR A 54 -0.53 1.59 0.82
C TYR A 54 0.53 0.99 1.74
N ASN A 55 0.70 1.56 2.94
CA ASN A 55 1.63 1.04 3.94
C ASN A 55 1.34 -0.43 4.27
N SER A 56 0.07 -0.81 4.46
CA SER A 56 -0.29 -2.20 4.78
C SER A 56 0.06 -3.19 3.67
N LYS A 57 -0.12 -2.78 2.39
CA LYS A 57 0.21 -3.60 1.23
C LYS A 57 1.72 -3.70 1.01
N GLN A 58 2.43 -2.59 1.23
CA GLN A 58 3.88 -2.53 1.17
C GLN A 58 4.51 -3.43 2.22
N GLN A 59 4.05 -3.33 3.48
CA GLN A 59 4.53 -4.19 4.55
C GLN A 59 4.26 -5.66 4.25
N ASN A 60 3.06 -5.98 3.77
CA ASN A 60 2.74 -7.36 3.40
C ASN A 60 3.67 -7.92 2.31
N PHE A 61 4.04 -7.10 1.32
CA PHE A 61 5.02 -7.47 0.31
C PHE A 61 6.41 -7.67 0.91
N LEU A 62 6.90 -6.74 1.74
CA LEU A 62 8.21 -6.83 2.37
C LEU A 62 8.33 -8.06 3.28
N ASP A 63 7.33 -8.29 4.13
CA ASP A 63 7.27 -9.46 5.01
C ASP A 63 7.27 -10.75 4.19
N TRP A 64 6.51 -10.80 3.09
CA TRP A 64 6.50 -11.96 2.20
C TRP A 64 7.85 -12.16 1.51
N ASN A 65 8.46 -11.09 0.99
CA ASN A 65 9.72 -11.14 0.26
C ASN A 65 10.89 -11.57 1.16
N LEU A 66 10.94 -11.08 2.41
CA LEU A 66 11.96 -11.47 3.38
C LEU A 66 11.85 -12.96 3.74
N ASN A 67 10.62 -13.48 3.87
CA ASN A 67 10.39 -14.88 4.21
C ASN A 67 10.66 -15.84 3.04
N ASP A 68 10.38 -15.44 1.80
CA ASP A 68 10.39 -16.33 0.63
C ASP A 68 11.69 -16.24 -0.21
N ASN A 69 12.26 -15.04 -0.37
CA ASN A 69 13.39 -14.80 -1.28
C ASN A 69 14.71 -14.47 -0.58
N GLN A 70 14.70 -14.21 0.74
CA GLN A 70 15.88 -13.84 1.56
C GLN A 70 16.76 -12.71 1.00
N SER A 71 16.25 -11.92 0.05
CA SER A 71 17.00 -10.87 -0.66
C SER A 71 16.60 -9.49 -0.18
N GLU A 72 17.60 -8.67 0.14
CA GLU A 72 17.43 -7.24 0.44
C GLU A 72 17.06 -6.44 -0.82
N GLU A 73 17.47 -6.90 -2.01
CA GLU A 73 17.15 -6.25 -3.28
C GLU A 73 15.79 -6.74 -3.84
N ILE A 74 14.94 -5.76 -4.18
CA ILE A 74 13.63 -6.01 -4.79
C ILE A 74 13.78 -6.06 -6.31
N LEU A 75 13.74 -7.27 -6.86
CA LEU A 75 13.73 -7.52 -8.31
C LEU A 75 12.31 -7.58 -8.87
N ALA A 76 12.17 -7.34 -10.17
CA ALA A 76 10.89 -7.41 -10.87
C ALA A 76 10.23 -8.81 -10.78
N SER A 77 11.03 -9.88 -10.78
CA SER A 77 10.57 -11.25 -10.58
C SER A 77 9.89 -11.46 -9.22
N HIS A 78 10.43 -10.87 -8.15
CA HIS A 78 9.85 -10.96 -6.81
C HIS A 78 8.45 -10.32 -6.76
N VAL A 79 8.28 -9.18 -7.45
CA VAL A 79 6.99 -8.51 -7.56
C VAL A 79 5.99 -9.39 -8.32
N VAL A 80 6.38 -9.94 -9.48
CA VAL A 80 5.51 -10.83 -10.28
C VAL A 80 5.10 -12.05 -9.46
N ASN A 81 6.03 -12.71 -8.78
CA ASN A 81 5.76 -13.89 -7.95
C ASN A 81 4.77 -13.56 -6.82
N HIS A 82 4.95 -12.43 -6.15
CA HIS A 82 4.03 -12.00 -5.11
C HIS A 82 2.62 -11.71 -5.66
N LEU A 83 2.51 -10.98 -6.77
CA LEU A 83 1.23 -10.69 -7.39
C LEU A 83 0.53 -11.97 -7.87
N ALA A 84 1.27 -12.91 -8.44
CA ALA A 84 0.76 -14.22 -8.82
C ALA A 84 0.27 -15.01 -7.59
N HIS A 85 1.01 -14.95 -6.48
CA HIS A 85 0.60 -15.56 -5.21
C HIS A 85 -0.72 -14.96 -4.68
N LEU A 86 -0.85 -13.63 -4.69
CA LEU A 86 -2.07 -12.93 -4.30
C LEU A 86 -3.26 -13.29 -5.21
N PHE A 87 -3.03 -13.43 -6.52
CA PHE A 87 -4.08 -13.79 -7.45
C PHE A 87 -4.51 -15.25 -7.27
N ARG A 88 -3.56 -16.18 -7.20
CA ARG A 88 -3.83 -17.63 -7.16
C ARG A 88 -4.32 -18.11 -5.79
N PHE A 89 -3.67 -17.70 -4.71
CA PHE A 89 -3.91 -18.25 -3.37
C PHE A 89 -4.84 -17.37 -2.54
N ARG A 90 -4.71 -16.03 -2.66
CA ARG A 90 -5.63 -15.09 -1.98
C ARG A 90 -6.87 -14.76 -2.81
N LYS A 91 -6.95 -15.22 -4.06
CA LYS A 91 -8.08 -15.02 -4.98
C LYS A 91 -8.49 -13.55 -5.09
N LEU A 92 -7.52 -12.64 -5.04
CA LEU A 92 -7.79 -11.21 -5.18
C LEU A 92 -8.21 -10.89 -6.62
N SER A 93 -9.13 -9.93 -6.75
CA SER A 93 -9.58 -9.50 -8.07
C SER A 93 -8.47 -8.82 -8.86
N VAL A 94 -8.56 -8.88 -10.20
CA VAL A 94 -7.61 -8.24 -11.13
C VAL A 94 -7.44 -6.75 -10.81
N ASN A 95 -8.53 -6.04 -10.52
CA ASN A 95 -8.49 -4.63 -10.14
C ASN A 95 -7.71 -4.41 -8.83
N THR A 96 -7.83 -5.35 -7.89
CA THR A 96 -7.07 -5.30 -6.65
C THR A 96 -5.59 -5.55 -6.94
N ILE A 97 -5.23 -6.57 -7.72
CA ILE A 97 -3.84 -6.84 -8.13
C ILE A 97 -3.21 -5.65 -8.86
N LYS A 98 -3.93 -5.03 -9.80
CA LYS A 98 -3.48 -3.81 -10.50
C LYS A 98 -3.24 -2.63 -9.53
N SER A 99 -4.00 -2.54 -8.44
CA SER A 99 -3.77 -1.53 -7.38
C SER A 99 -2.53 -1.79 -6.51
N TYR A 100 -2.02 -3.03 -6.45
CA TYR A 100 -0.78 -3.35 -5.73
C TYR A 100 0.45 -2.85 -6.49
N LYS A 101 0.42 -2.82 -7.83
CA LYS A 101 1.53 -2.35 -8.68
C LYS A 101 2.10 -0.99 -8.25
N PRO A 102 1.35 0.14 -8.26
CA PRO A 102 1.91 1.44 -7.88
C PRO A 102 2.33 1.47 -6.41
N THR A 103 1.70 0.64 -5.58
CA THR A 103 1.98 0.57 -4.14
C THR A 103 3.35 -0.06 -3.88
N ILE A 104 3.68 -1.16 -4.55
CA ILE A 104 4.96 -1.85 -4.43
C ILE A 104 6.07 -1.06 -5.14
N PHE A 105 5.78 -0.44 -6.29
CA PHE A 105 6.78 0.31 -7.06
C PHE A 105 7.30 1.54 -6.31
N ASN A 106 6.49 2.16 -5.45
CA ASN A 106 6.94 3.24 -4.57
C ASN A 106 8.00 2.80 -3.54
N LEU A 107 8.26 1.50 -3.38
CA LEU A 107 9.33 0.98 -2.51
C LEU A 107 10.69 0.90 -3.21
N VAL A 108 10.72 0.99 -4.55
CA VAL A 108 11.94 0.79 -5.33
C VAL A 108 12.40 2.12 -5.90
N PRO A 109 13.66 2.53 -5.64
CA PRO A 109 14.21 3.80 -6.13
C PRO A 109 14.08 3.96 -7.65
N GLU A 110 14.34 2.89 -8.41
CA GLU A 110 14.25 2.84 -9.88
C GLU A 110 12.92 2.26 -10.38
N SER A 111 11.81 2.73 -9.81
CA SER A 111 10.46 2.25 -10.12
C SER A 111 10.12 2.26 -11.62
N ARG A 112 10.63 3.24 -12.38
CA ARG A 112 10.43 3.35 -13.85
C ARG A 112 11.16 2.26 -14.63
N ALA A 113 12.35 1.85 -14.20
CA ALA A 113 13.08 0.77 -14.85
C ALA A 113 12.37 -0.57 -14.64
N MET A 114 11.91 -0.80 -13.40
CA MET A 114 11.16 -2.01 -13.03
C MET A 114 9.78 -2.09 -13.71
N GLU A 115 9.07 -0.96 -13.85
CA GLU A 115 7.81 -0.90 -14.60
C GLU A 115 7.98 -1.28 -16.07
N ASN A 116 9.13 -0.92 -16.64
CA ASN A 116 9.44 -1.24 -18.02
C ASN A 116 9.96 -2.66 -18.25
N SER A 117 10.16 -3.43 -17.18
CA SER A 117 10.61 -4.81 -17.29
C SER A 117 9.64 -5.66 -18.12
N PRO A 118 10.15 -6.51 -19.04
CA PRO A 118 9.31 -7.37 -19.88
C PRO A 118 8.41 -8.31 -19.06
N CYS A 119 8.89 -8.79 -17.92
CA CYS A 119 8.14 -9.73 -17.07
C CYS A 119 6.92 -9.07 -16.40
N ILE A 120 7.05 -7.85 -15.88
CA ILE A 120 5.91 -7.11 -15.32
C ILE A 120 4.88 -6.81 -16.40
N LYS A 121 5.32 -6.32 -17.57
CA LYS A 121 4.41 -5.99 -18.69
C LYS A 121 3.61 -7.20 -19.12
N LYS A 122 4.30 -8.31 -19.40
CA LYS A 122 3.67 -9.57 -19.83
C LYS A 122 2.72 -10.13 -18.78
N PHE A 123 3.07 -10.07 -17.50
CA PHE A 123 2.18 -10.53 -16.43
C PHE A 123 0.88 -9.70 -16.39
N LEU A 124 0.99 -8.37 -16.45
CA LEU A 124 -0.18 -7.48 -16.37
C LEU A 124 -1.11 -7.54 -17.58
N GLU A 125 -0.58 -7.87 -18.76
CA GLU A 125 -1.37 -8.14 -19.96
C GLU A 125 -2.13 -9.46 -19.89
N THR A 126 -1.60 -10.43 -19.12
CA THR A 126 -2.16 -11.79 -19.03
C THR A 126 -3.29 -11.90 -18.01
N ILE A 127 -3.38 -10.99 -17.04
CA ILE A 127 -4.32 -11.04 -15.90
C ILE A 127 -5.58 -10.17 -16.03
#